data_AF-A0A1E3IMV2-F1
#
_entry.id   AF-A0A1E3IMV2-F1
#
_cell.length_a   1.000
_cell.length_b   1.000
_cell.length_c   1.000
_cell.angle_alpha   90.00
_cell.angle_beta   90.00
_cell.angle_gamma   90.00
#
_symmetry.space_group_name_H-M   'P 1'
#
loop_
_entity.id
_entity.type
_entity.pdbx_description
1 polymer ?
#
loop_
_entity_poly.entity_id
_entity_poly.type
_entity_poly.pdbx_seq_one_letter_code
_entity_poly.pdbx_strand_id
1 'polypeptide(L)'
;MFTFDFEIEEEENQIQFPSLPSKRDTAGSSTTAEYQAVDKSCHHLTLDDLMKTLPDAISYSPLHHPSLDTPILRRDLFDARFQLINRDFDDLKDSGTNQEEEYVDAKTDLIPGLYEGGLKSWEGGVDLVEVLCHFVNKRQLGDGQDNALGEWVQGGKVLEIGCGTALPTAYLLRCLLSSPFSSTNHNTIFHLQDYNLLVLSLVTLPNLILASLPFLPPEVLRLPEEGDEPIETVVPDLEEPGSLRLNSGLLDAFRALLDERRIELRFTYGHWEGLSKELAERKEGYGLVLTAETIYSQENTPALVKLLREAVKEPHVIKHNDIQLESSLEDLKVNDSWSEEPLRNTTSGSVLVAAKILYFGVGGGLQDFLEVIKTSGAHYSTVKEWTQGVGRKVVQVAW
;
A
#
# COMPACT_ATOMS: atom_id res chain seq x y z
N MET A 1 6.16 -15.31 40.19
CA MET A 1 5.26 -15.76 39.11
C MET A 1 4.18 -14.72 38.98
N PHE A 2 4.41 -13.73 38.12
CA PHE A 2 3.44 -12.71 37.72
C PHE A 2 3.73 -12.45 36.24
N THR A 3 2.87 -12.97 35.38
CA THR A 3 2.85 -12.69 33.94
C THR A 3 1.99 -11.45 33.74
N PHE A 4 2.56 -10.42 33.15
CA PHE A 4 1.87 -9.21 32.71
C PHE A 4 1.52 -9.39 31.23
N ASP A 5 0.21 -9.38 30.93
CA ASP A 5 -0.30 -9.18 29.58
C ASP A 5 -0.26 -7.67 29.28
N PHE A 6 0.45 -7.28 28.23
CA PHE A 6 0.42 -5.92 27.69
C PHE A 6 -0.53 -5.89 26.49
N GLU A 7 -1.78 -5.53 26.72
CA GLU A 7 -2.63 -4.92 25.70
C GLU A 7 -2.24 -3.44 25.62
N ILE A 8 -1.65 -3.03 24.50
CA ILE A 8 -1.39 -1.61 24.22
C ILE A 8 -2.66 -1.05 23.60
N GLU A 9 -3.52 -0.46 24.44
CA GLU A 9 -4.49 0.55 23.98
C GLU A 9 -3.73 1.87 23.78
N GLU A 10 -3.73 2.41 22.55
CA GLU A 10 -3.26 3.77 22.27
C GLU A 10 -4.25 4.77 22.92
N GLU A 11 -3.98 5.19 24.16
CA GLU A 11 -4.77 6.22 24.84
C GLU A 11 -4.61 7.59 24.16
N GLU A 12 -5.69 8.06 23.52
CA GLU A 12 -5.85 9.47 23.14
C GLU A 12 -5.94 10.35 24.41
N ASN A 13 -4.85 11.03 24.76
CA ASN A 13 -4.87 12.02 25.82
C ASN A 13 -5.78 13.22 25.45
N GLN A 14 -6.99 13.26 26.01
CA GLN A 14 -7.90 14.41 25.90
C GLN A 14 -7.42 15.59 26.74
N ILE A 15 -6.87 16.62 26.08
CA ILE A 15 -6.62 17.92 26.70
C ILE A 15 -7.93 18.72 26.73
N GLN A 16 -8.42 19.05 27.93
CA GLN A 16 -9.64 19.81 28.15
C GLN A 16 -9.36 21.32 28.04
N PHE A 17 -10.01 22.02 27.10
CA PHE A 17 -9.99 23.49 27.01
C PHE A 17 -11.35 24.11 27.35
N PRO A 18 -11.39 25.38 27.85
CA PRO A 18 -12.60 25.98 28.40
C PRO A 18 -13.63 26.32 27.33
N SER A 19 -14.90 26.05 27.63
CA SER A 19 -16.05 26.32 26.76
C SER A 19 -16.36 27.81 26.62
N LEU A 20 -16.45 28.29 25.38
CA LEU A 20 -17.08 29.57 25.04
C LEU A 20 -18.50 29.35 24.51
N PRO A 21 -19.45 30.27 24.76
CA PRO A 21 -20.88 30.02 24.59
C PRO A 21 -21.31 29.99 23.13
N SER A 22 -22.17 29.02 22.81
CA SER A 22 -22.79 28.83 21.51
C SER A 22 -23.74 29.96 21.14
N LYS A 23 -23.52 30.58 19.99
CA LYS A 23 -24.56 31.34 19.28
C LYS A 23 -25.30 30.38 18.36
N ARG A 24 -26.62 30.36 18.49
CA ARG A 24 -27.54 29.68 17.56
C ARG A 24 -27.63 30.53 16.31
N ASP A 25 -27.11 30.04 15.19
CA ASP A 25 -27.44 30.59 13.89
C ASP A 25 -28.56 29.77 13.23
N THR A 26 -29.57 30.52 12.80
CA THR A 26 -30.81 30.10 12.16
C THR A 26 -30.57 29.66 10.72
N ALA A 27 -31.32 28.66 10.28
CA ALA A 27 -31.35 28.12 8.92
C ALA A 27 -31.42 29.21 7.84
N GLY A 28 -30.36 29.29 7.03
CA GLY A 28 -30.25 30.14 5.84
C GLY A 28 -30.22 29.30 4.56
N SER A 29 -31.12 29.67 3.66
CA SER A 29 -31.34 29.23 2.27
C SER A 29 -30.20 28.52 1.55
N SER A 30 -30.56 27.41 0.89
CA SER A 30 -29.80 26.65 -0.10
C SER A 30 -29.20 27.54 -1.20
N THR A 31 -27.87 27.60 -1.27
CA THR A 31 -27.14 27.92 -2.48
C THR A 31 -26.83 26.61 -3.21
N THR A 32 -27.34 26.49 -4.43
CA THR A 32 -26.95 25.47 -5.40
C THR A 32 -25.46 25.58 -5.65
N ALA A 33 -24.67 24.70 -5.05
CA ALA A 33 -23.28 24.48 -5.42
C ALA A 33 -23.27 23.91 -6.85
N GLU A 34 -22.62 24.62 -7.76
CA GLU A 34 -22.28 24.10 -9.09
C GLU A 34 -21.39 22.86 -8.88
N TYR A 35 -21.88 21.68 -9.28
CA TYR A 35 -21.06 20.47 -9.31
C TYR A 35 -19.94 20.68 -10.35
N GLN A 36 -18.77 21.08 -9.88
CA GLN A 36 -17.54 21.00 -10.68
C GLN A 36 -17.34 19.53 -11.06
N ALA A 37 -17.11 19.27 -12.35
CA ALA A 37 -16.84 17.93 -12.83
C ALA A 37 -15.58 17.39 -12.13
N VAL A 38 -15.70 16.25 -11.44
CA VAL A 38 -14.58 15.56 -10.78
C VAL A 38 -13.51 15.24 -11.82
N ASP A 39 -12.26 15.64 -11.55
CA ASP A 39 -11.12 15.29 -12.39
C ASP A 39 -10.90 13.77 -12.35
N LYS A 40 -11.03 13.13 -13.50
CA LYS A 40 -10.92 11.68 -13.68
C LYS A 40 -9.57 11.26 -14.26
N SER A 41 -8.61 12.19 -14.35
CA SER A 41 -7.28 11.93 -14.87
C SER A 41 -6.38 11.22 -13.86
N CYS A 42 -5.29 10.65 -14.35
CA CYS A 42 -4.18 10.16 -13.54
C CYS A 42 -2.86 10.72 -14.07
N HIS A 43 -1.84 10.71 -13.23
CA HIS A 43 -0.54 11.29 -13.50
C HIS A 43 0.58 10.37 -13.01
N HIS A 44 1.65 10.29 -13.78
CA HIS A 44 2.79 9.42 -13.49
C HIS A 44 3.93 10.23 -12.88
N LEU A 45 4.64 9.63 -11.92
CA LEU A 45 5.83 10.20 -11.30
C LEU A 45 7.02 9.27 -11.51
N THR A 46 8.18 9.87 -11.70
CA THR A 46 9.43 9.13 -11.62
C THR A 46 9.87 8.97 -10.15
N LEU A 47 10.71 7.97 -9.89
CA LEU A 47 11.37 7.83 -8.58
C LEU A 47 12.12 9.12 -8.21
N ASP A 48 12.77 9.75 -9.18
CA ASP A 48 13.52 11.00 -9.01
C ASP A 48 12.61 12.18 -8.61
N ASP A 49 11.36 12.21 -9.10
CA ASP A 49 10.41 13.25 -8.71
C ASP A 49 9.97 13.11 -7.26
N LEU A 50 9.70 11.87 -6.81
CA LEU A 50 9.35 11.62 -5.41
C LEU A 50 10.55 11.80 -4.47
N MET A 51 11.76 11.41 -4.85
CA MET A 51 12.97 11.59 -4.03
C MET A 51 13.23 13.07 -3.69
N LYS A 52 12.93 14.00 -4.62
CA LYS A 52 13.05 15.46 -4.36
C LYS A 52 12.09 15.97 -3.27
N THR A 53 11.07 15.18 -2.93
CA THR A 53 10.08 15.53 -1.90
C THR A 53 10.43 14.96 -0.52
N LEU A 54 11.51 14.19 -0.40
CA LEU A 54 11.88 13.61 0.89
C LEU A 54 12.45 14.69 1.83
N PRO A 55 12.16 14.61 3.14
CA PRO A 55 12.81 15.45 4.14
C PRO A 55 14.23 14.96 4.43
N ASP A 56 15.02 15.74 5.17
CA ASP A 56 16.39 15.35 5.56
C ASP A 56 16.43 14.11 6.47
N ALA A 57 15.39 13.91 7.28
CA ALA A 57 15.24 12.78 8.17
C ALA A 57 13.78 12.40 8.36
N ILE A 58 13.53 11.13 8.67
CA ILE A 58 12.23 10.58 9.05
C ILE A 58 12.35 9.77 10.33
N SER A 59 11.25 9.65 11.06
CA SER A 59 11.05 8.73 12.18
C SER A 59 10.26 7.51 11.69
N TYR A 60 10.63 6.34 12.19
CA TYR A 60 9.98 5.08 11.82
C TYR A 60 9.79 4.18 13.05
N SER A 61 8.78 3.32 12.96
CA SER A 61 8.49 2.29 13.95
C SER A 61 8.39 0.90 13.31
N PRO A 62 8.85 -0.16 13.99
CA PRO A 62 8.68 -1.53 13.55
C PRO A 62 7.24 -2.01 13.75
N LEU A 63 6.64 -2.53 12.69
CA LEU A 63 5.35 -3.21 12.72
C LEU A 63 5.56 -4.71 12.91
N HIS A 64 5.30 -5.18 14.13
CA HIS A 64 5.39 -6.59 14.49
C HIS A 64 4.13 -7.35 14.08
N HIS A 65 4.30 -8.57 13.57
CA HIS A 65 3.18 -9.45 13.25
C HIS A 65 3.57 -10.91 13.54
N PRO A 66 2.70 -11.72 14.19
CA PRO A 66 3.05 -13.09 14.59
C PRO A 66 3.48 -14.04 13.46
N SER A 67 3.12 -13.72 12.21
CA SER A 67 3.50 -14.51 11.03
C SER A 67 4.85 -14.13 10.44
N LEU A 68 5.47 -13.03 10.90
CA LEU A 68 6.73 -12.54 10.36
C LEU A 68 7.87 -12.77 11.35
N ASP A 69 8.99 -13.28 10.85
CA ASP A 69 10.20 -13.45 11.66
C ASP A 69 10.87 -12.11 12.00
N THR A 70 10.71 -11.11 11.14
CA THR A 70 11.21 -9.74 11.33
C THR A 70 10.11 -8.72 11.07
N PRO A 71 10.06 -7.61 11.83
CA PRO A 71 9.04 -6.59 11.65
C PRO A 71 9.17 -5.86 10.31
N ILE A 72 8.08 -5.24 9.87
CA ILE A 72 8.09 -4.33 8.72
C ILE A 72 8.29 -2.92 9.26
N LEU A 73 9.36 -2.25 8.85
CA LEU A 73 9.56 -0.85 9.21
C LEU A 73 8.59 0.05 8.44
N ARG A 74 7.95 0.98 9.16
CA ARG A 74 7.05 1.99 8.58
C ARG A 74 7.35 3.36 9.15
N ARG A 75 7.26 4.39 8.32
CA ARG A 75 7.35 5.78 8.76
C ARG A 75 6.22 6.08 9.74
N ASP A 76 6.54 6.86 10.77
CA ASP A 76 5.57 7.26 11.76
C ASP A 76 4.54 8.25 11.21
N LEU A 77 3.28 8.08 11.60
CA LEU A 77 2.19 8.96 11.17
C LEU A 77 2.39 10.39 11.69
N PHE A 78 2.86 10.56 12.93
CA PHE A 78 3.11 11.89 13.50
C PHE A 78 4.21 12.62 12.71
N ASP A 79 5.21 11.90 12.24
CA ASP A 79 6.34 12.43 11.47
C ASP A 79 5.87 12.91 10.09
N ALA A 80 5.08 12.09 9.38
CA ALA A 80 4.47 12.46 8.11
C ALA A 80 3.54 13.69 8.24
N ARG A 81 2.72 13.75 9.30
CA ARG A 81 1.85 14.90 9.60
C ARG A 81 2.67 16.16 9.92
N PHE A 82 3.75 16.03 10.68
CA PHE A 82 4.63 17.17 10.98
C PHE A 82 5.29 17.72 9.71
N GLN A 83 5.74 16.87 8.79
CA GLN A 83 6.25 17.32 7.49
C GLN A 83 5.19 18.06 6.68
N LEU A 84 3.95 17.55 6.65
CA LEU A 84 2.84 18.20 5.92
C LEU A 84 2.57 19.61 6.46
N ILE A 85 2.42 19.72 7.78
CA ILE A 85 2.17 21.01 8.44
C ILE A 85 3.30 22.02 8.15
N ASN A 86 4.56 21.59 8.19
CA ASN A 86 5.68 22.49 7.92
C ASN A 86 5.76 22.95 6.46
N ARG A 87 5.35 22.12 5.50
CA ARG A 87 5.23 22.52 4.10
C ARG A 87 4.21 23.63 3.91
N ASP A 88 3.02 23.45 4.48
CA ASP A 88 1.95 24.45 4.39
C ASP A 88 2.42 25.79 4.98
N PHE A 89 3.18 25.76 6.09
CA PHE A 89 3.76 26.97 6.66
C PHE A 89 4.78 27.67 5.77
N ASP A 90 5.58 26.93 5.00
CA ASP A 90 6.57 27.53 4.09
C ASP A 90 5.92 28.06 2.81
N ASP A 91 4.91 27.36 2.27
CA ASP A 91 4.11 27.83 1.13
C ASP A 91 3.31 29.11 1.47
N LEU A 92 2.82 29.23 2.71
CA LEU A 92 2.15 30.44 3.21
C LEU A 92 3.10 31.63 3.39
N LYS A 93 4.38 31.39 3.74
CA LYS A 93 5.38 32.46 3.83
C LYS A 93 5.76 33.01 2.45
N ASP A 94 5.81 32.15 1.43
CA ASP A 94 6.21 32.54 0.07
C ASP A 94 5.07 33.17 -0.73
N SER A 95 3.80 32.85 -0.41
CA SER A 95 2.65 33.31 -1.19
C SER A 95 2.09 34.68 -0.79
N GLY A 96 2.47 35.25 0.36
CA GLY A 96 2.05 36.60 0.78
C GLY A 96 0.53 36.83 0.90
N THR A 97 -0.28 35.79 0.71
CA THR A 97 -1.73 35.82 0.77
C THR A 97 -2.19 35.28 2.11
N ASN A 98 -2.77 36.17 2.93
CA ASN A 98 -3.61 35.79 4.07
C ASN A 98 -4.88 35.09 3.55
N GLN A 99 -4.78 33.81 3.23
CA GLN A 99 -5.97 32.96 3.17
C GLN A 99 -6.16 32.39 4.59
N GLU A 100 -7.02 33.06 5.35
CA GLU A 100 -7.60 32.51 6.58
C GLU A 100 -8.57 31.40 6.16
N GLU A 101 -8.13 30.15 5.95
CA GLU A 101 -9.06 29.03 5.80
C GLU A 101 -8.38 27.68 6.13
N GLU A 102 -9.11 26.90 6.94
CA GLU A 102 -8.86 25.50 7.32
C GLU A 102 -7.55 25.17 8.06
N TYR A 103 -7.51 25.51 9.35
CA TYR A 103 -6.73 24.70 10.30
C TYR A 103 -7.22 23.25 10.19
N VAL A 104 -6.40 22.39 9.57
CA VAL A 104 -6.54 20.95 9.55
C VAL A 104 -6.76 20.48 10.99
N ASP A 105 -7.98 20.07 11.31
CA ASP A 105 -8.26 19.47 12.60
C ASP A 105 -7.43 18.18 12.66
N ALA A 106 -6.44 18.15 13.55
CA ALA A 106 -5.51 17.02 13.73
C ALA A 106 -6.21 15.70 14.13
N LYS A 107 -7.55 15.71 14.20
CA LYS A 107 -8.45 14.64 14.59
C LYS A 107 -9.12 13.90 13.42
N THR A 108 -9.06 14.40 12.18
CA THR A 108 -9.69 13.71 11.04
C THR A 108 -8.65 13.23 10.03
N ASP A 109 -8.48 11.91 9.95
CA ASP A 109 -7.64 11.21 8.96
C ASP A 109 -8.17 11.30 7.51
N LEU A 110 -9.37 11.85 7.31
CA LEU A 110 -10.06 11.95 6.02
C LEU A 110 -10.33 13.42 5.70
N ILE A 111 -9.56 13.99 4.78
CA ILE A 111 -9.89 15.25 4.11
C ILE A 111 -10.15 14.93 2.63
N PRO A 112 -11.42 14.85 2.21
CA PRO A 112 -11.78 14.59 0.81
C PRO A 112 -11.06 15.56 -0.14
N GLY A 113 -10.40 15.03 -1.16
CA GLY A 113 -9.68 15.83 -2.16
C GLY A 113 -8.28 16.33 -1.76
N LEU A 114 -7.84 16.15 -0.50
CA LEU A 114 -6.48 16.49 -0.06
C LEU A 114 -5.69 15.26 0.41
N TYR A 115 -6.28 14.45 1.32
CA TYR A 115 -5.79 13.14 1.70
C TYR A 115 -6.91 12.28 2.31
N GLU A 116 -7.13 11.10 1.76
CA GLU A 116 -8.21 10.20 2.21
C GLU A 116 -7.62 9.00 2.95
N GLY A 117 -7.22 9.17 4.22
CA GLY A 117 -6.81 8.06 5.08
C GLY A 117 -5.50 7.35 4.69
N GLY A 118 -4.85 7.77 3.59
CA GLY A 118 -3.68 7.08 3.03
C GLY A 118 -2.38 7.21 3.83
N LEU A 119 -2.29 8.17 4.75
CA LEU A 119 -1.13 8.33 5.63
C LEU A 119 -1.07 7.27 6.74
N LYS A 120 -2.22 6.71 7.10
CA LYS A 120 -2.34 5.69 8.13
C LYS A 120 -2.15 4.31 7.53
N SER A 121 -1.48 3.43 8.27
CA SER A 121 -1.50 1.99 7.98
C SER A 121 -2.80 1.39 8.50
N TRP A 122 -3.61 0.86 7.58
CA TRP A 122 -4.86 0.18 7.89
C TRP A 122 -4.67 -1.33 8.07
N GLU A 123 -5.54 -1.96 8.84
CA GLU A 123 -5.47 -3.40 9.15
C GLU A 123 -5.50 -4.25 7.88
N GLY A 124 -6.26 -3.83 6.85
CA GLY A 124 -6.29 -4.54 5.57
C GLY A 124 -4.92 -4.68 4.88
N GLY A 125 -4.01 -3.73 5.07
CA GLY A 125 -2.64 -3.84 4.56
C GLY A 125 -1.84 -4.93 5.28
N VAL A 126 -2.03 -5.06 6.59
CA VAL A 126 -1.43 -6.11 7.42
C VAL A 126 -2.04 -7.48 7.09
N ASP A 127 -3.36 -7.54 6.90
CA ASP A 127 -4.06 -8.75 6.49
C ASP A 127 -3.53 -9.29 5.14
N LEU A 128 -3.22 -8.40 4.18
CA LEU A 128 -2.57 -8.78 2.91
C LEU A 128 -1.15 -9.30 3.12
N VAL A 129 -0.35 -8.65 3.97
CA VAL A 129 1.00 -9.13 4.33
C VAL A 129 0.91 -10.55 4.92
N GLU A 130 -0.03 -10.77 5.85
CA GLU A 130 -0.24 -12.09 6.45
C GLU A 130 -0.62 -13.14 5.39
N VAL A 131 -1.49 -12.80 4.44
CA VAL A 131 -1.86 -13.70 3.35
C VAL A 131 -0.66 -14.01 2.44
N LEU A 132 0.12 -12.99 2.07
CA LEU A 132 1.33 -13.15 1.24
C LEU A 132 2.41 -13.99 1.94
N CYS A 133 2.54 -13.85 3.26
CA CYS A 133 3.45 -14.68 4.05
C CYS A 133 3.03 -16.15 4.05
N HIS A 134 1.76 -16.44 4.41
CA HIS A 134 1.25 -17.81 4.49
C HIS A 134 1.17 -18.52 3.13
N PHE A 135 1.09 -17.74 2.06
CA PHE A 135 1.04 -18.20 0.68
C PHE A 135 2.25 -19.06 0.28
N VAL A 136 3.45 -18.80 0.82
CA VAL A 136 4.65 -19.58 0.46
C VAL A 136 4.98 -20.69 1.45
N ASN A 137 4.48 -20.62 2.69
CA ASN A 137 4.69 -21.65 3.71
C ASN A 137 4.08 -23.02 3.34
N LYS A 138 3.15 -23.10 2.37
CA LYS A 138 2.68 -24.39 1.82
C LYS A 138 3.72 -25.10 0.93
N ARG A 139 4.78 -24.41 0.47
CA ARG A 139 5.72 -24.92 -0.54
C ARG A 139 7.00 -25.52 0.00
N GLN A 140 7.46 -25.16 1.19
CA GLN A 140 8.69 -25.71 1.76
C GLN A 140 8.61 -25.82 3.28
N LEU A 141 8.89 -27.02 3.82
CA LEU A 141 9.31 -27.17 5.21
C LEU A 141 10.80 -26.81 5.30
N GLY A 142 11.14 -25.54 5.47
CA GLY A 142 12.52 -25.10 5.61
C GLY A 142 12.67 -23.63 5.98
N ASP A 143 13.81 -23.26 6.57
CA ASP A 143 14.17 -21.89 6.93
C ASP A 143 14.23 -21.00 5.67
N GLY A 144 13.49 -19.88 5.67
CA GLY A 144 13.58 -18.84 4.64
C GLY A 144 12.26 -18.43 3.97
N GLN A 145 11.22 -18.10 4.76
CA GLN A 145 9.91 -17.68 4.24
C GLN A 145 10.00 -16.52 3.24
N ASP A 146 10.80 -15.51 3.59
CA ASP A 146 11.00 -14.32 2.76
C ASP A 146 11.69 -14.66 1.42
N ASN A 147 12.63 -15.62 1.40
CA ASN A 147 13.36 -15.98 0.18
C ASN A 147 12.44 -16.58 -0.88
N ALA A 148 11.56 -17.50 -0.47
CA ALA A 148 10.68 -18.18 -1.41
C ALA A 148 9.60 -17.25 -1.98
N LEU A 149 9.11 -16.27 -1.19
CA LEU A 149 8.24 -15.20 -1.71
C LEU A 149 8.99 -14.26 -2.66
N GLY A 150 10.24 -13.94 -2.33
CA GLY A 150 11.13 -13.18 -3.21
C GLY A 150 11.37 -13.85 -4.56
N GLU A 151 11.68 -15.14 -4.58
CA GLU A 151 11.84 -15.92 -5.82
C GLU A 151 10.55 -16.01 -6.64
N TRP A 152 9.41 -16.10 -5.96
CA TRP A 152 8.09 -16.14 -6.59
C TRP A 152 7.76 -14.82 -7.29
N VAL A 153 7.98 -13.69 -6.64
CA VAL A 153 7.67 -12.36 -7.21
C VAL A 153 8.68 -11.92 -8.27
N GLN A 154 9.90 -12.46 -8.26
CA GLN A 154 10.98 -12.05 -9.16
C GLN A 154 10.62 -12.16 -10.65
N GLY A 155 10.80 -11.03 -11.36
CA GLY A 155 10.47 -10.85 -12.77
C GLY A 155 8.97 -10.67 -13.05
N GLY A 156 8.14 -10.64 -12.00
CA GLY A 156 6.71 -10.40 -12.08
C GLY A 156 6.33 -8.93 -12.09
N LYS A 157 5.04 -8.65 -12.30
CA LYS A 157 4.45 -7.31 -12.21
C LYS A 157 3.36 -7.29 -11.15
N VAL A 158 3.49 -6.39 -10.19
CA VAL A 158 2.54 -6.18 -9.08
C VAL A 158 2.00 -4.75 -9.17
N LEU A 159 0.69 -4.59 -9.05
CA LEU A 159 0.03 -3.30 -8.89
C LEU A 159 -0.64 -3.24 -7.52
N GLU A 160 -0.37 -2.20 -6.74
CA GLU A 160 -1.09 -1.90 -5.50
C GLU A 160 -1.97 -0.66 -5.71
N ILE A 161 -3.30 -0.84 -5.66
CA ILE A 161 -4.31 0.19 -5.87
C ILE A 161 -4.77 0.75 -4.53
N GLY A 162 -4.74 2.07 -4.39
CA GLY A 162 -4.93 2.74 -3.10
C GLY A 162 -3.84 2.33 -2.12
N CYS A 163 -2.58 2.46 -2.53
CA CYS A 163 -1.46 1.86 -1.82
C CYS A 163 -1.22 2.45 -0.43
N GLY A 164 -1.57 3.72 -0.18
CA GLY A 164 -1.34 4.33 1.14
C GLY A 164 0.12 4.17 1.60
N THR A 165 0.29 3.55 2.76
CA THR A 165 1.61 3.21 3.34
C THR A 165 2.36 2.06 2.64
N ALA A 166 1.76 1.41 1.65
CA ALA A 166 2.35 0.36 0.81
C ALA A 166 2.92 -0.86 1.55
N LEU A 167 2.33 -1.23 2.70
CA LEU A 167 2.80 -2.36 3.50
C LEU A 167 2.94 -3.68 2.71
N PRO A 168 1.97 -4.08 1.86
CA PRO A 168 2.09 -5.30 1.05
C PRO A 168 3.28 -5.22 0.07
N THR A 169 3.42 -4.11 -0.65
CA THR A 169 4.55 -3.93 -1.58
C THR A 169 5.89 -3.81 -0.86
N ALA A 170 5.95 -3.14 0.29
CA ALA A 170 7.15 -3.05 1.13
C ALA A 170 7.59 -4.45 1.61
N TYR A 171 6.65 -5.30 2.01
CA TYR A 171 6.95 -6.69 2.36
C TYR A 171 7.48 -7.48 1.15
N LEU A 172 6.81 -7.39 -0.01
CA LEU A 172 7.28 -8.04 -1.25
C LEU A 172 8.67 -7.57 -1.67
N LEU A 173 8.96 -6.27 -1.54
CA LEU A 173 10.27 -5.71 -1.81
C LEU A 173 11.33 -6.31 -0.88
N ARG A 174 11.07 -6.35 0.43
CA ARG A 174 11.97 -6.96 1.43
C ARG A 174 12.28 -8.42 1.08
N CYS A 175 11.24 -9.22 0.80
CA CYS A 175 11.38 -10.61 0.40
C CYS A 175 12.18 -10.77 -0.90
N LEU A 176 11.93 -9.91 -1.89
CA LEU A 176 12.68 -9.91 -3.14
C LEU A 176 14.15 -9.54 -2.94
N LEU A 177 14.47 -8.68 -1.98
CA LEU A 177 15.85 -8.27 -1.66
C LEU A 177 16.60 -9.32 -0.82
N SER A 178 15.90 -10.10 0.00
CA SER A 178 16.51 -11.20 0.76
C SER A 178 16.80 -12.44 -0.10
N SER A 179 16.03 -12.67 -1.16
CA SER A 179 16.24 -13.82 -2.03
C SER A 179 17.56 -13.74 -2.82
N PRO A 180 18.15 -14.87 -3.24
CA PRO A 180 19.30 -14.84 -4.14
C PRO A 180 18.93 -14.22 -5.48
N PHE A 181 19.78 -13.34 -6.01
CA PHE A 181 19.55 -12.77 -7.34
C PHE A 181 19.67 -13.86 -8.41
N SER A 182 18.53 -14.24 -8.99
CA SER A 182 18.51 -15.04 -10.23
C SER A 182 18.59 -14.12 -11.44
N SER A 183 19.54 -14.37 -12.34
CA SER A 183 19.64 -13.63 -13.61
C SER A 183 18.44 -13.97 -14.50
N THR A 184 17.38 -13.18 -14.40
CA THR A 184 16.23 -13.26 -15.30
C THR A 184 16.29 -12.13 -16.34
N ASN A 185 15.67 -12.35 -17.51
CA ASN A 185 15.60 -11.33 -18.56
C ASN A 185 14.54 -10.24 -18.31
N HIS A 186 13.80 -10.31 -17.20
CA HIS A 186 12.66 -9.45 -16.92
C HIS A 186 12.90 -8.65 -15.64
N ASN A 187 12.54 -7.36 -15.66
CA ASN A 187 12.53 -6.56 -14.46
C ASN A 187 11.33 -6.97 -13.58
N THR A 188 11.51 -6.94 -12.27
CA THR A 188 10.36 -7.00 -11.34
C THR A 188 9.76 -5.61 -11.25
N ILE A 189 8.44 -5.48 -11.44
CA ILE A 189 7.77 -4.19 -11.43
C ILE A 189 6.83 -4.10 -10.24
N PHE A 190 7.04 -3.09 -9.40
CA PHE A 190 6.07 -2.68 -8.39
C PHE A 190 5.45 -1.35 -8.84
N HIS A 191 4.15 -1.36 -9.13
CA HIS A 191 3.38 -0.17 -9.46
C HIS A 191 2.50 0.21 -8.28
N LEU A 192 2.71 1.39 -7.74
CA LEU A 192 2.00 1.92 -6.59
C LEU A 192 1.09 3.05 -7.06
N GLN A 193 -0.20 2.89 -6.83
CA GLN A 193 -1.20 3.88 -7.18
C GLN A 193 -1.92 4.38 -5.92
N ASP A 194 -1.99 5.70 -5.76
CA ASP A 194 -2.85 6.34 -4.77
C ASP A 194 -3.67 7.46 -5.42
N TYR A 195 -4.73 7.95 -4.77
CA TYR A 195 -5.43 9.13 -5.28
C TYR A 195 -4.56 10.38 -5.09
N ASN A 196 -3.83 10.47 -3.97
CA ASN A 196 -3.14 11.67 -3.53
C ASN A 196 -1.63 11.59 -3.78
N LEU A 197 -1.08 12.57 -4.50
CA LEU A 197 0.38 12.73 -4.68
C LEU A 197 1.14 12.78 -3.34
N LEU A 198 0.57 13.44 -2.34
CA LEU A 198 1.18 13.59 -1.03
C LEU A 198 1.32 12.26 -0.29
N VAL A 199 0.40 11.31 -0.48
CA VAL A 199 0.52 9.97 0.12
C VAL A 199 1.75 9.24 -0.44
N LEU A 200 1.92 9.28 -1.76
CA LEU A 200 3.09 8.70 -2.44
C LEU A 200 4.42 9.27 -1.92
N SER A 201 4.43 10.59 -1.71
CA SER A 201 5.60 11.36 -1.27
C SER A 201 5.91 11.18 0.21
N LEU A 202 4.88 11.21 1.06
CA LEU A 202 5.03 11.26 2.52
C LEU A 202 5.16 9.88 3.16
N VAL A 203 4.54 8.85 2.62
CA VAL A 203 4.53 7.53 3.29
C VAL A 203 4.89 6.38 2.38
N THR A 204 4.46 6.39 1.12
CA THR A 204 4.69 5.26 0.21
C THR A 204 6.18 5.09 -0.10
N LEU A 205 6.84 6.10 -0.68
CA LEU A 205 8.27 6.01 -1.00
C LEU A 205 9.14 5.83 0.25
N PRO A 206 8.95 6.59 1.35
CA PRO A 206 9.69 6.37 2.59
C PRO A 206 9.62 4.92 3.10
N ASN A 207 8.45 4.28 3.03
CA ASN A 207 8.31 2.88 3.46
C ASN A 207 9.02 1.88 2.54
N LEU A 208 9.10 2.15 1.24
CA LEU A 208 9.92 1.34 0.33
C LEU A 208 11.42 1.47 0.61
N ILE A 209 11.88 2.67 0.97
CA ILE A 209 13.26 2.90 1.42
C ILE A 209 13.51 2.12 2.72
N LEU A 210 12.62 2.23 3.70
CA LEU A 210 12.72 1.48 4.96
C LEU A 210 12.74 -0.04 4.76
N ALA A 211 11.96 -0.56 3.83
CA ALA A 211 11.97 -1.99 3.47
C ALA A 211 13.30 -2.46 2.88
N SER A 212 14.08 -1.55 2.27
CA SER A 212 15.40 -1.83 1.71
C SER A 212 16.55 -1.67 2.70
N LEU A 213 16.30 -1.05 3.87
CA LEU A 213 17.31 -0.67 4.85
C LEU A 213 18.29 -1.80 5.23
N PRO A 214 17.84 -3.06 5.46
CA PRO A 214 18.74 -4.15 5.84
C PRO A 214 19.73 -4.57 4.74
N PHE A 215 19.50 -4.11 3.50
CA PHE A 215 20.24 -4.51 2.30
C PHE A 215 21.12 -3.38 1.75
N LEU A 216 21.10 -2.20 2.40
CA LEU A 216 21.96 -1.08 2.03
C LEU A 216 23.36 -1.24 2.63
N PRO A 217 24.41 -0.69 1.98
CA PRO A 217 25.75 -0.67 2.55
C PRO A 217 25.78 0.01 3.92
N PRO A 218 26.38 -0.58 4.98
CA PRO A 218 26.41 0.01 6.31
C PRO A 218 27.01 1.42 6.38
N GLU A 219 27.89 1.77 5.43
CA GLU A 219 28.52 3.08 5.35
C GLU A 219 27.54 4.21 5.08
N VAL A 220 26.47 3.96 4.30
CA VAL A 220 25.48 4.98 3.97
C VAL A 220 24.47 5.22 5.09
N LEU A 221 24.45 4.33 6.09
CA LEU A 221 23.57 4.40 7.26
C LEU A 221 24.18 5.18 8.44
N ARG A 222 25.45 5.59 8.34
CA ARG A 222 26.16 6.29 9.43
C ARG A 222 25.71 7.74 9.58
N LEU A 223 25.66 8.23 10.82
CA LEU A 223 25.38 9.62 11.13
C LEU A 223 26.66 10.48 11.01
N PRO A 224 26.61 11.69 10.41
CA PRO A 224 27.80 12.53 10.19
C PRO A 224 28.49 13.07 11.47
N GLU A 225 27.81 13.06 12.62
CA GLU A 225 28.26 13.71 13.87
C GLU A 225 29.00 12.77 14.83
N GLU A 226 29.16 11.51 14.46
CA GLU A 226 29.99 10.55 15.18
C GLU A 226 31.45 10.79 14.76
N GLY A 227 32.19 11.56 15.57
CA GLY A 227 33.61 11.94 15.31
C GLY A 227 34.58 10.76 15.15
N ASP A 228 35.88 11.04 15.05
CA ASP A 228 37.00 10.10 14.76
C ASP A 228 37.15 8.87 15.71
N GLU A 229 36.22 8.64 16.63
CA GLU A 229 36.15 7.40 17.43
C GLU A 229 35.65 6.24 16.55
N PRO A 230 36.32 5.08 16.55
CA PRO A 230 35.88 3.91 15.82
C PRO A 230 34.63 3.32 16.49
N ILE A 231 33.46 3.85 16.15
CA ILE A 231 32.18 3.29 16.60
C ILE A 231 31.93 2.01 15.78
N GLU A 232 31.70 0.89 16.48
CA GLU A 232 31.20 -0.34 15.85
C GLU A 232 29.99 0.03 14.98
N THR A 233 29.98 -0.44 13.74
CA THR A 233 28.91 -0.22 12.76
C THR A 233 27.53 -0.28 13.43
N VAL A 234 26.92 0.87 13.72
CA VAL A 234 25.56 0.92 14.27
C VAL A 234 24.63 0.66 13.09
N VAL A 235 24.47 -0.62 12.76
CA VAL A 235 23.35 -1.06 11.94
C VAL A 235 22.09 -0.68 12.74
N PRO A 236 21.11 0.03 12.13
CA PRO A 236 19.89 0.38 12.84
C PRO A 236 19.25 -0.87 13.43
N ASP A 237 18.89 -0.83 14.71
CA ASP A 237 18.08 -1.88 15.29
C ASP A 237 16.73 -1.89 14.58
N LEU A 238 16.41 -3.01 13.92
CA LEU A 238 15.20 -3.15 13.13
C LEU A 238 14.00 -3.51 14.00
N GLU A 239 14.22 -3.87 15.26
CA GLU A 239 13.16 -4.24 16.21
C GLU A 239 12.70 -3.06 17.09
N GLU A 240 13.39 -1.92 17.01
CA GLU A 240 13.09 -0.72 17.80
C GLU A 240 12.74 0.50 16.93
N PRO A 241 11.93 1.45 17.45
CA PRO A 241 11.71 2.72 16.78
C PRO A 241 13.02 3.49 16.58
N GLY A 242 13.13 4.18 15.44
CA GLY A 242 14.36 4.84 15.05
C GLY A 242 14.15 6.08 14.20
N SER A 243 15.27 6.74 13.87
CA SER A 243 15.31 7.85 12.93
C SER A 243 16.30 7.56 11.81
N LEU A 244 15.90 7.84 10.58
CA LEU A 244 16.70 7.63 9.39
C LEU A 244 17.00 8.97 8.71
N ARG A 245 18.28 9.30 8.53
CA ARG A 245 18.70 10.44 7.70
C ARG A 245 18.69 10.05 6.22
N LEU A 246 17.94 10.78 5.41
CA LEU A 246 17.78 10.53 3.97
C LEU A 246 18.78 11.37 3.16
N ASN A 247 20.08 11.14 3.39
CA ASN A 247 21.14 11.84 2.67
C ASN A 247 21.31 11.31 1.22
N SER A 248 22.03 12.06 0.38
CA SER A 248 22.24 11.67 -1.03
C SER A 248 22.91 10.30 -1.18
N GLY A 249 23.86 9.95 -0.31
CA GLY A 249 24.54 8.65 -0.35
C GLY A 249 23.60 7.47 -0.09
N LEU A 250 22.66 7.63 0.84
CA LEU A 250 21.61 6.63 1.10
C LEU A 250 20.66 6.50 -0.10
N LEU A 251 20.21 7.62 -0.67
CA LEU A 251 19.29 7.61 -1.82
C LEU A 251 19.96 7.03 -3.07
N ASP A 252 21.24 7.34 -3.31
CA ASP A 252 22.04 6.77 -4.39
C ASP A 252 22.24 5.26 -4.21
N ALA A 253 22.52 4.81 -2.97
CA ALA A 253 22.64 3.39 -2.66
C ALA A 253 21.32 2.63 -2.84
N PHE A 254 20.19 3.24 -2.44
CA PHE A 254 18.87 2.67 -2.69
C PHE A 254 18.59 2.53 -4.18
N ARG A 255 18.91 3.55 -5.00
CA ARG A 255 18.79 3.47 -6.46
C ARG A 255 19.66 2.37 -7.04
N ALA A 256 20.93 2.31 -6.63
CA ALA A 256 21.87 1.30 -7.10
C ALA A 256 21.40 -0.12 -6.76
N LEU A 257 20.82 -0.31 -5.56
CA LEU A 257 20.25 -1.59 -5.14
C LEU A 257 19.05 -1.99 -6.02
N LEU A 258 18.14 -1.07 -6.32
CA LEU A 258 17.02 -1.34 -7.23
C LEU A 258 17.52 -1.74 -8.63
N ASP A 259 18.51 -1.01 -9.16
CA ASP A 259 19.10 -1.28 -10.47
C ASP A 259 19.82 -2.64 -10.52
N GLU A 260 20.63 -2.94 -9.50
CA GLU A 260 21.32 -4.23 -9.34
C GLU A 260 20.33 -5.40 -9.32
N ARG A 261 19.22 -5.22 -8.60
CA ARG A 261 18.18 -6.24 -8.42
C ARG A 261 17.13 -6.24 -9.53
N ARG A 262 17.28 -5.37 -10.54
CA ARG A 262 16.36 -5.19 -11.67
C ARG A 262 14.92 -4.92 -11.22
N ILE A 263 14.78 -4.04 -10.23
CA ILE A 263 13.50 -3.64 -9.66
C ILE A 263 13.11 -2.28 -10.23
N GLU A 264 11.92 -2.21 -10.83
CA GLU A 264 11.34 -0.98 -11.35
C GLU A 264 10.17 -0.55 -10.46
N LEU A 265 10.28 0.64 -9.87
CA LEU A 265 9.20 1.26 -9.11
C LEU A 265 8.45 2.24 -10.01
N ARG A 266 7.12 2.10 -10.09
CA ARG A 266 6.23 3.00 -10.82
C ARG A 266 5.23 3.62 -9.86
N PHE A 267 4.93 4.89 -10.08
CA PHE A 267 4.06 5.67 -9.22
C PHE A 267 3.01 6.40 -10.05
N THR A 268 1.74 6.19 -9.72
CA THR A 268 0.62 6.90 -10.34
C THR A 268 -0.22 7.57 -9.25
N TYR A 269 -0.55 8.84 -9.41
CA TYR A 269 -1.56 9.50 -8.59
C TYR A 269 -2.77 9.95 -9.41
N GLY A 270 -3.89 10.19 -8.73
CA GLY A 270 -5.15 10.61 -9.34
C GLY A 270 -6.19 9.48 -9.42
N HIS A 271 -7.21 9.71 -10.23
CA HIS A 271 -8.43 8.91 -10.22
C HIS A 271 -8.25 7.54 -10.90
N TRP A 272 -8.91 6.50 -10.36
CA TRP A 272 -8.84 5.13 -10.89
C TRP A 272 -9.29 5.00 -12.34
N GLU A 273 -10.26 5.80 -12.78
CA GLU A 273 -10.72 5.82 -14.18
C GLU A 273 -9.61 6.22 -15.16
N GLY A 274 -8.73 7.15 -14.77
CA GLY A 274 -7.60 7.57 -15.58
C GLY A 274 -6.64 6.41 -15.81
N LEU A 275 -6.22 5.75 -14.73
CA LEU A 275 -5.32 4.60 -14.82
C LEU A 275 -5.97 3.44 -15.57
N SER A 276 -7.26 3.16 -15.32
CA SER A 276 -8.01 2.12 -16.02
C SER A 276 -7.99 2.33 -17.53
N LYS A 277 -8.20 3.56 -17.99
CA LYS A 277 -8.15 3.91 -19.42
C LYS A 277 -6.75 3.69 -20.00
N GLU A 278 -5.71 4.14 -19.30
CA GLU A 278 -4.33 3.96 -19.76
C GLU A 278 -3.92 2.49 -19.85
N LEU A 279 -4.27 1.65 -18.86
CA LEU A 279 -3.96 0.22 -18.87
C LEU A 279 -4.64 -0.49 -20.06
N ALA A 280 -5.91 -0.17 -20.32
CA ALA A 280 -6.64 -0.68 -21.48
C ALA A 280 -6.00 -0.29 -22.81
N GLU A 281 -5.57 0.98 -22.96
CA GLU A 281 -4.92 1.48 -24.16
C GLU A 281 -3.53 0.85 -24.39
N ARG A 282 -2.75 0.67 -23.33
CA ARG A 282 -1.42 0.07 -23.38
C ARG A 282 -1.45 -1.46 -23.46
N LYS A 283 -2.61 -2.09 -23.18
CA LYS A 283 -2.77 -3.54 -22.98
C LYS A 283 -1.76 -4.08 -21.96
N GLU A 284 -1.56 -3.32 -20.89
CA GLU A 284 -0.64 -3.69 -19.83
C GLU A 284 -1.39 -4.39 -18.71
N GLY A 285 -1.02 -5.65 -18.45
CA GLY A 285 -1.57 -6.44 -17.35
C GLY A 285 -0.54 -6.76 -16.28
N TYR A 286 -1.03 -6.94 -15.06
CA TYR A 286 -0.27 -7.33 -13.87
C TYR A 286 -0.57 -8.79 -13.52
N GLY A 287 0.44 -9.49 -13.03
CA GLY A 287 0.26 -10.86 -12.53
C GLY A 287 -0.44 -10.87 -11.17
N LEU A 288 -0.20 -9.83 -10.37
CA LEU A 288 -0.82 -9.64 -9.06
C LEU A 288 -1.31 -8.20 -8.94
N VAL A 289 -2.57 -8.05 -8.53
CA VAL A 289 -3.15 -6.76 -8.15
C VAL A 289 -3.55 -6.85 -6.68
N LEU A 290 -3.12 -5.88 -5.89
CA LEU A 290 -3.39 -5.79 -4.46
C LEU A 290 -4.22 -4.54 -4.20
N THR A 291 -5.19 -4.65 -3.29
CA THR A 291 -5.87 -3.48 -2.77
C THR A 291 -6.41 -3.74 -1.37
N ALA A 292 -6.26 -2.77 -0.48
CA ALA A 292 -6.65 -2.87 0.92
C ALA A 292 -7.51 -1.67 1.31
N GLU A 293 -8.68 -1.95 1.88
CA GLU A 293 -9.63 -0.95 2.38
C GLU A 293 -10.00 0.14 1.36
N THR A 294 -10.17 -0.23 0.09
CA THR A 294 -10.57 0.69 -1.00
C THR A 294 -12.05 0.65 -1.36
N ILE A 295 -12.84 -0.18 -0.65
CA ILE A 295 -14.26 -0.41 -0.93
C ILE A 295 -15.21 0.29 0.07
N TYR A 296 -14.70 1.25 0.85
CA TYR A 296 -15.48 1.97 1.86
C TYR A 296 -16.55 2.90 1.23
N SER A 297 -16.33 3.36 0.00
CA SER A 297 -17.26 4.22 -0.74
C SER A 297 -17.96 3.44 -1.85
N GLN A 298 -19.30 3.31 -1.74
CA GLN A 298 -20.12 2.69 -2.78
C GLN A 298 -20.08 3.45 -4.11
N GLU A 299 -19.94 4.79 -4.06
CA GLU A 299 -19.89 5.64 -5.25
C GLU A 299 -18.67 5.34 -6.13
N ASN A 300 -17.54 5.01 -5.51
CA ASN A 300 -16.28 4.75 -6.22
C ASN A 300 -16.14 3.29 -6.67
N THR A 301 -17.03 2.41 -6.21
CA THR A 301 -16.97 0.96 -6.51
C THR A 301 -16.96 0.65 -8.02
N PRO A 302 -17.80 1.28 -8.87
CA PRO A 302 -17.75 1.03 -10.32
C PRO A 302 -16.39 1.36 -10.96
N ALA A 303 -15.76 2.46 -10.53
CA ALA A 303 -14.44 2.86 -11.03
C ALA A 303 -13.35 1.87 -10.61
N LEU A 304 -13.40 1.42 -9.34
CA LEU A 304 -12.48 0.40 -8.83
C LEU A 304 -12.63 -0.92 -9.58
N VAL A 305 -13.84 -1.45 -9.71
CA VAL A 305 -14.10 -2.73 -10.40
C VAL A 305 -13.62 -2.69 -11.85
N LYS A 306 -13.81 -1.56 -12.53
CA LYS A 306 -13.29 -1.36 -13.88
C LYS A 306 -11.76 -1.37 -13.90
N LEU A 307 -11.10 -0.66 -12.99
CA LEU A 307 -9.64 -0.67 -12.89
C LEU A 307 -9.11 -2.08 -12.60
N LEU A 308 -9.71 -2.80 -11.64
CA LEU A 308 -9.31 -4.17 -11.31
C LEU A 308 -9.36 -5.09 -12.52
N ARG A 309 -10.42 -5.00 -13.34
CA ARG A 309 -10.53 -5.77 -14.57
C ARG A 309 -9.43 -5.44 -15.56
N GLU A 310 -9.24 -4.16 -15.87
CA GLU A 310 -8.25 -3.72 -16.88
C GLU A 310 -6.80 -3.97 -16.41
N ALA A 311 -6.56 -4.03 -15.09
CA ALA A 311 -5.24 -4.28 -14.53
C ALA A 311 -4.82 -5.76 -14.56
N VAL A 312 -5.75 -6.70 -14.62
CA VAL A 312 -5.40 -8.13 -14.61
C VAL A 312 -4.85 -8.54 -15.97
N LYS A 313 -3.71 -9.24 -15.98
CA LYS A 313 -3.18 -9.88 -17.19
C LYS A 313 -4.19 -10.89 -17.72
N GLU A 314 -4.76 -10.62 -18.89
CA GLU A 314 -5.69 -11.55 -19.55
C GLU A 314 -4.98 -12.88 -19.91
N PRO A 315 -5.67 -14.03 -19.77
CA PRO A 315 -5.16 -15.28 -20.28
C PRO A 315 -4.92 -15.17 -21.78
N HIS A 316 -3.69 -15.48 -22.22
CA HIS A 316 -3.46 -15.73 -23.63
C HIS A 316 -4.46 -16.81 -24.08
N VAL A 317 -5.37 -16.46 -24.98
CA VAL A 317 -6.31 -17.42 -25.58
C VAL A 317 -5.49 -18.50 -26.28
N ILE A 318 -5.18 -19.58 -25.58
CA ILE A 318 -4.81 -20.83 -26.22
C ILE A 318 -6.10 -21.28 -26.90
N LYS A 319 -6.10 -21.28 -28.24
CA LYS A 319 -7.18 -21.90 -29.03
C LYS A 319 -7.27 -23.37 -28.63
N HIS A 320 -8.07 -23.69 -27.62
CA HIS A 320 -8.39 -25.06 -27.29
C HIS A 320 -9.55 -25.49 -28.19
N ASN A 321 -9.26 -26.46 -29.06
CA ASN A 321 -10.25 -27.26 -29.75
C ASN A 321 -11.24 -27.84 -28.74
N ASP A 322 -12.51 -27.89 -29.14
CA ASP A 322 -13.64 -28.41 -28.40
C ASP A 322 -13.31 -29.71 -27.63
N ILE A 323 -13.25 -29.62 -26.31
CA ILE A 323 -13.36 -30.78 -25.43
C ILE A 323 -14.65 -30.58 -24.65
N GLN A 324 -15.60 -31.49 -24.87
CA GLN A 324 -16.91 -31.52 -24.21
C GLN A 324 -16.72 -31.68 -22.69
N LEU A 325 -17.19 -30.70 -21.92
CA LEU A 325 -17.32 -30.78 -20.46
C LEU A 325 -18.75 -31.19 -20.10
N GLU A 326 -18.97 -32.48 -19.89
CA GLU A 326 -20.05 -32.97 -19.06
C GLU A 326 -19.40 -33.76 -17.90
N SER A 327 -19.80 -33.44 -16.66
CA SER A 327 -19.44 -34.10 -15.39
C SER A 327 -18.19 -33.64 -14.61
N SER A 328 -18.06 -32.36 -14.23
CA SER A 328 -17.13 -31.95 -13.14
C SER A 328 -17.60 -30.75 -12.31
N LEU A 329 -18.91 -30.63 -12.07
CA LEU A 329 -19.49 -29.51 -11.29
C LEU A 329 -19.42 -29.65 -9.76
N GLU A 330 -18.77 -30.69 -9.22
CA GLU A 330 -18.74 -30.95 -7.77
C GLU A 330 -17.35 -30.88 -7.10
N ASP A 331 -16.27 -30.56 -7.83
CA ASP A 331 -14.90 -30.51 -7.27
C ASP A 331 -14.14 -29.18 -7.45
N LEU A 332 -14.84 -28.08 -7.79
CA LEU A 332 -14.23 -26.74 -7.83
C LEU A 332 -14.10 -26.14 -6.42
N LYS A 333 -13.31 -26.79 -5.56
CA LYS A 333 -12.57 -26.07 -4.54
C LYS A 333 -11.53 -25.24 -5.29
N VAL A 334 -11.77 -23.94 -5.43
CA VAL A 334 -10.76 -22.96 -5.86
C VAL A 334 -9.66 -22.93 -4.79
N ASN A 335 -8.81 -23.95 -4.80
CA ASN A 335 -7.58 -24.01 -4.03
C ASN A 335 -6.57 -23.13 -4.77
N ASP A 336 -6.15 -22.03 -4.15
CA ASP A 336 -4.86 -21.31 -4.26
C ASP A 336 -4.05 -21.38 -5.59
N SER A 337 -4.67 -21.56 -6.76
CA SER A 337 -3.95 -21.86 -8.02
C SER A 337 -3.18 -20.66 -8.57
N TRP A 338 -3.57 -19.44 -8.18
CA TRP A 338 -2.85 -18.22 -8.50
C TRP A 338 -1.42 -18.19 -7.95
N SER A 339 -1.15 -19.07 -6.98
CA SER A 339 0.14 -19.18 -6.34
C SER A 339 1.13 -20.06 -7.08
N GLU A 340 0.67 -21.02 -7.90
CA GLU A 340 1.37 -22.26 -8.22
C GLU A 340 2.61 -22.13 -9.12
N GLU A 341 2.77 -20.99 -9.78
CA GLU A 341 3.95 -20.70 -10.60
C GLU A 341 4.55 -19.34 -10.20
N PRO A 342 5.86 -19.11 -10.46
CA PRO A 342 6.45 -17.79 -10.30
C PRO A 342 5.66 -16.74 -11.07
N LEU A 343 5.52 -15.54 -10.50
CA LEU A 343 4.63 -14.49 -11.02
C LEU A 343 4.93 -14.07 -12.47
N ARG A 344 6.20 -14.19 -12.89
CA ARG A 344 6.64 -13.97 -14.28
C ARG A 344 6.03 -14.95 -15.30
N ASN A 345 5.70 -16.16 -14.87
CA ASN A 345 5.14 -17.21 -15.71
C ASN A 345 3.60 -17.18 -15.74
N THR A 346 2.97 -16.48 -14.81
CA THR A 346 1.52 -16.39 -14.68
C THR A 346 0.86 -15.98 -15.99
N THR A 347 -0.07 -16.82 -16.46
CA THR A 347 -0.83 -16.59 -17.70
C THR A 347 -2.08 -15.76 -17.47
N SER A 348 -2.67 -15.84 -16.27
CA SER A 348 -3.84 -15.04 -15.85
C SER A 348 -3.54 -14.36 -14.51
N GLY A 349 -3.65 -13.04 -14.46
CA GLY A 349 -3.39 -12.30 -13.22
C GLY A 349 -4.44 -12.58 -12.14
N SER A 350 -4.12 -12.24 -10.89
CA SER A 350 -5.04 -12.38 -9.76
C SER A 350 -5.14 -11.10 -8.95
N VAL A 351 -6.33 -10.85 -8.40
CA VAL A 351 -6.58 -9.71 -7.52
C VAL A 351 -6.79 -10.20 -6.10
N LEU A 352 -6.10 -9.60 -5.13
CA LEU A 352 -6.40 -9.76 -3.71
C LEU A 352 -6.98 -8.46 -3.16
N VAL A 353 -8.17 -8.56 -2.59
CA VAL A 353 -8.89 -7.46 -1.96
C VAL A 353 -8.98 -7.74 -0.47
N ALA A 354 -8.32 -6.93 0.36
CA ALA A 354 -8.52 -6.93 1.81
C ALA A 354 -9.54 -5.87 2.19
N ALA A 355 -10.57 -6.25 2.93
CA ALA A 355 -11.61 -5.31 3.33
C ALA A 355 -12.30 -5.68 4.64
N LYS A 356 -12.79 -4.66 5.34
CA LYS A 356 -13.78 -4.83 6.41
C LYS A 356 -15.10 -5.33 5.80
N ILE A 357 -15.80 -6.19 6.54
CA ILE A 357 -17.11 -6.69 6.15
C ILE A 357 -18.11 -5.53 6.02
N LEU A 358 -18.00 -4.52 6.89
CA LEU A 358 -18.87 -3.36 6.95
C LEU A 358 -18.08 -2.09 7.33
N TYR A 359 -18.39 -0.97 6.67
CA TYR A 359 -17.86 0.36 7.00
C TYR A 359 -18.99 1.24 7.54
N PHE A 360 -18.95 1.57 8.83
CA PHE A 360 -19.97 2.41 9.46
C PHE A 360 -19.89 3.86 8.96
N GLY A 361 -21.04 4.49 8.72
CA GLY A 361 -21.15 5.92 8.36
C GLY A 361 -21.01 6.25 6.87
N VAL A 362 -20.23 5.47 6.11
CA VAL A 362 -19.99 5.69 4.67
C VAL A 362 -20.77 4.73 3.76
N GLY A 363 -21.39 3.70 4.33
CA GLY A 363 -22.32 2.80 3.64
C GLY A 363 -21.66 1.71 2.80
N GLY A 364 -20.34 1.71 2.62
CA GLY A 364 -19.62 0.62 1.96
C GLY A 364 -19.60 -0.68 2.76
N GLY A 365 -19.44 -1.78 2.06
CA GLY A 365 -19.35 -3.11 2.63
C GLY A 365 -18.86 -4.14 1.62
N LEU A 366 -18.26 -5.21 2.13
CA LEU A 366 -17.71 -6.27 1.29
C LEU A 366 -18.81 -6.95 0.46
N GLN A 367 -20.00 -7.15 1.02
CA GLN A 367 -21.09 -7.83 0.32
C GLN A 367 -21.55 -7.07 -0.94
N ASP A 368 -21.75 -5.75 -0.84
CA ASP A 368 -22.17 -4.91 -1.96
C ASP A 368 -21.11 -4.90 -3.07
N PHE A 369 -19.84 -4.78 -2.69
CA PHE A 369 -18.72 -4.87 -3.63
C PHE A 369 -18.70 -6.21 -4.38
N LEU A 370 -18.88 -7.32 -3.66
CA LEU A 370 -18.88 -8.67 -4.24
C LEU A 370 -20.06 -8.93 -5.19
N GLU A 371 -21.20 -8.27 -4.95
CA GLU A 371 -22.34 -8.29 -5.88
C GLU A 371 -21.99 -7.57 -7.19
N VAL A 372 -21.34 -6.40 -7.11
CA VAL A 372 -20.86 -5.68 -8.31
C VAL A 372 -19.82 -6.52 -9.07
N ILE A 373 -18.88 -7.17 -8.37
CA ILE A 373 -17.89 -8.08 -8.97
C ILE A 373 -18.57 -9.19 -9.77
N LYS A 374 -19.59 -9.85 -9.20
CA LYS A 374 -20.38 -10.90 -9.86
C LYS A 374 -21.12 -10.37 -11.09
N THR A 375 -21.77 -9.22 -10.99
CA THR A 375 -22.46 -8.58 -12.13
C THR A 375 -21.47 -8.18 -13.23
N SER A 376 -20.22 -7.91 -12.85
CA SER A 376 -19.14 -7.64 -13.80
C SER A 376 -18.68 -8.91 -14.55
N GLY A 377 -19.11 -10.10 -14.15
CA GLY A 377 -18.71 -11.38 -14.76
C GLY A 377 -17.46 -12.00 -14.15
N ALA A 378 -16.96 -11.47 -13.03
CA ALA A 378 -15.89 -12.08 -12.26
C ALA A 378 -16.41 -13.07 -11.23
N HIS A 379 -15.54 -14.01 -10.86
CA HIS A 379 -15.72 -14.91 -9.73
C HIS A 379 -14.82 -14.47 -8.57
N TYR A 380 -15.22 -14.84 -7.35
CA TYR A 380 -14.39 -14.61 -6.16
C TYR A 380 -14.38 -15.82 -5.24
N SER A 381 -13.30 -15.94 -4.46
CA SER A 381 -13.14 -16.90 -3.38
C SER A 381 -12.62 -16.19 -2.12
N THR A 382 -13.01 -16.66 -0.95
CA THR A 382 -12.45 -16.17 0.32
C THR A 382 -11.12 -16.85 0.56
N VAL A 383 -10.06 -16.06 0.74
CA VAL A 383 -8.72 -16.56 1.07
C VAL A 383 -8.56 -16.69 2.58
N LYS A 384 -8.95 -15.64 3.33
CA LYS A 384 -8.87 -15.61 4.79
C LYS A 384 -9.90 -14.67 5.39
N GLU A 385 -10.31 -14.96 6.63
CA GLU A 385 -11.29 -14.19 7.40
C GLU A 385 -10.83 -14.02 8.84
N TRP A 386 -11.03 -12.81 9.37
CA TRP A 386 -10.79 -12.44 10.76
C TRP A 386 -12.12 -12.03 11.38
N THR A 387 -12.47 -12.62 12.52
CA THR A 387 -13.75 -12.40 13.20
C THR A 387 -13.61 -11.58 14.49
N GLN A 388 -12.38 -11.26 14.91
CA GLN A 388 -12.13 -10.41 16.07
C GLN A 388 -12.38 -8.94 15.72
N GLY A 389 -13.16 -8.24 16.56
CA GLY A 389 -13.55 -6.85 16.31
C GLY A 389 -14.52 -6.70 15.14
N VAL A 390 -14.33 -5.68 14.31
CA VAL A 390 -15.06 -5.54 13.04
C VAL A 390 -14.51 -6.59 12.08
N GLY A 391 -15.34 -7.56 11.68
CA GLY A 391 -14.89 -8.65 10.84
C GLY A 391 -14.26 -8.17 9.52
N ARG A 392 -13.22 -8.86 9.08
CA ARG A 392 -12.44 -8.55 7.87
C ARG A 392 -12.22 -9.80 7.03
N LYS A 393 -12.05 -9.63 5.73
CA LYS A 393 -11.71 -10.73 4.81
C LYS A 393 -10.70 -10.28 3.77
N VAL A 394 -9.86 -11.23 3.37
CA VAL A 394 -9.14 -11.18 2.10
C VAL A 394 -9.86 -12.09 1.12
N VAL A 395 -10.25 -11.54 -0.02
CA VAL A 395 -10.88 -12.27 -1.11
C VAL A 395 -10.00 -12.22 -2.35
N GLN A 396 -9.96 -13.31 -3.09
CA GLN A 396 -9.38 -13.37 -4.41
C GLN A 396 -10.46 -13.11 -5.46
N VAL A 397 -10.19 -12.26 -6.44
CA VAL A 397 -11.06 -11.99 -7.58
C VAL A 397 -10.36 -12.37 -8.89
N ALA A 398 -11.11 -13.02 -9.79
CA ALA A 398 -10.64 -13.42 -11.13
C ALA A 398 -11.75 -13.22 -12.18
N TRP A 399 -11.37 -12.80 -13.38
CA TRP A 399 -12.25 -12.62 -14.55
C TRP A 399 -12.12 -13.77 -15.53
#